data_AF-A0A4Z0HY53-F1
#
_entry.id   AF-A0A4Z0HY53-F1
#
_cell.length_a   1.000
_cell.length_b   1.000
_cell.length_c   1.000
_cell.angle_alpha   90.00
_cell.angle_beta   90.00
_cell.angle_gamma   90.00
#
_symmetry.space_group_name_H-M   'P 1'
#
loop_
_entity.id
_entity.type
_entity.pdbx_description
1 polymer ?
#
loop_
_entity_poly.entity_id
_entity_poly.type
_entity_poly.pdbx_seq_one_letter_code
_entity_poly.pdbx_strand_id
1 'polypeptide(L)'
;MNAAAVEASLPTRSQIERWSTAHLDAAENHWEKAAAGSQAAFSAHVSRMETPGATEWSGGAATAAYNRARDAQEVVTAQCAITRDCVAIARRGGDDIRAMQRVALEAISEAEENGFAVADDLSLIDSKRAVASASDAAQRSIEGQHLAEFIRWRASHLVQVDDRVANELAAKASELERLKISGRDSTVHMLSGGSHASQSLSEARRRAVEYADQWADGANPEYRNFGVGHECANFVSQAMRAGGFQDVGPGITNIHGGASNQWYYQETHSYPVVLPWGQPNSTTWALARENHNFVTQHSGRGSIIGVVGTPVDPGSAEHLPDKTALGPLAPSQAGLVPGDLIYYKENTGEISHVAMYVGQQYIPNSKGELVLTDVVDQHAAGDNNFRNDWMPDSADYGGGRAEFVHLNYPGD
;
A
#
# COMPACT_ATOMS: atom_id res chain seq x y z
N MET A 1 -13.57 6.30 -36.58
CA MET A 1 -12.11 6.59 -36.56
C MET A 1 -11.42 5.34 -36.06
N ASN A 2 -10.39 4.90 -36.78
CA ASN A 2 -9.84 3.54 -36.79
C ASN A 2 -9.58 2.90 -35.42
N ALA A 3 -10.26 1.77 -35.16
CA ALA A 3 -9.79 0.77 -34.23
C ALA A 3 -8.69 -0.03 -34.94
N ALA A 4 -7.44 0.40 -34.79
CA ALA A 4 -6.33 -0.50 -35.01
C ALA A 4 -6.39 -1.52 -33.87
N ALA A 5 -6.82 -2.75 -34.18
CA ALA A 5 -6.63 -3.88 -33.29
C ALA A 5 -5.14 -3.95 -32.99
N VAL A 6 -4.77 -3.80 -31.72
CA VAL A 6 -3.44 -4.17 -31.25
C VAL A 6 -3.35 -5.67 -31.54
N GLU A 7 -2.58 -6.08 -32.55
CA GLU A 7 -2.22 -7.48 -32.71
C GLU A 7 -1.51 -7.87 -31.41
N ALA A 8 -2.20 -8.63 -30.56
CA ALA A 8 -1.57 -9.24 -29.39
C ALA A 8 -0.38 -10.05 -29.90
N SER A 9 0.83 -9.65 -29.52
CA SER A 9 2.04 -10.34 -29.93
C SER A 9 1.93 -11.81 -29.53
N LEU A 10 1.99 -12.71 -30.52
CA LEU A 10 1.91 -14.15 -30.27
C LEU A 10 2.99 -14.57 -29.27
N PRO A 11 2.66 -15.46 -28.32
CA PRO A 11 3.65 -15.93 -27.36
C PRO A 11 4.65 -16.85 -28.06
N THR A 12 5.90 -16.79 -27.62
CA THR A 12 6.95 -17.70 -28.08
C THR A 12 6.70 -19.13 -27.58
N ARG A 13 7.32 -20.13 -28.20
CA ARG A 13 7.31 -21.53 -27.73
C ARG A 13 7.67 -21.61 -26.26
N SER A 14 8.79 -20.98 -25.88
CA SER A 14 9.26 -20.92 -24.50
C SER A 14 8.24 -20.30 -23.53
N GLN A 15 7.47 -19.30 -23.98
CA GLN A 15 6.41 -18.69 -23.17
C GLN A 15 5.21 -19.65 -23.02
N ILE A 16 4.81 -20.35 -24.08
CA ILE A 16 3.74 -21.36 -24.02
C ILE A 16 4.12 -22.50 -23.08
N GLU A 17 5.35 -23.01 -23.17
CA GLU A 17 5.86 -24.10 -22.32
C GLU A 17 5.89 -23.72 -20.82
N ARG A 18 6.13 -22.44 -20.52
CA ARG A 18 6.22 -21.93 -19.14
C ARG A 18 4.99 -21.18 -18.67
N TRP A 19 3.91 -21.18 -19.44
CA TRP A 19 2.67 -20.50 -19.06
C TRP A 19 2.17 -21.07 -17.73
N SER A 20 1.93 -20.20 -16.75
CA SER A 20 1.63 -20.59 -15.37
C SER A 20 0.36 -19.93 -14.87
N THR A 21 -0.51 -20.74 -14.28
CA THR A 21 -1.74 -20.30 -13.61
C THR A 21 -1.60 -20.26 -12.09
N ALA A 22 -0.39 -20.47 -11.55
CA ALA A 22 -0.17 -20.57 -10.09
C ALA A 22 -0.61 -19.32 -9.33
N HIS A 23 -0.58 -18.15 -9.97
CA HIS A 23 -1.06 -16.90 -9.40
C HIS A 23 -2.60 -16.89 -9.22
N LEU A 24 -3.35 -17.53 -10.12
CA LEU A 24 -4.80 -17.71 -9.99
C LEU A 24 -5.15 -18.69 -8.85
N ASP A 25 -4.39 -19.77 -8.72
CA ASP A 25 -4.56 -20.75 -7.64
C ASP A 25 -4.25 -20.12 -6.26
N ALA A 26 -3.20 -19.30 -6.18
CA ALA A 26 -2.86 -18.55 -4.97
C ALA A 26 -3.94 -17.51 -4.63
N ALA A 27 -4.43 -16.78 -5.64
CA ALA A 27 -5.49 -15.79 -5.48
C ALA A 27 -6.80 -16.41 -5.00
N GLU A 28 -7.22 -17.55 -5.56
CA GLU A 28 -8.39 -18.31 -5.11
C GLU A 28 -8.33 -18.60 -3.61
N ASN A 29 -7.23 -19.18 -3.13
CA ASN A 29 -7.07 -19.55 -1.73
C ASN A 29 -7.08 -18.32 -0.80
N HIS A 30 -6.41 -17.25 -1.23
CA HIS A 30 -6.34 -16.01 -0.48
C HIS A 30 -7.72 -15.33 -0.37
N TRP A 31 -8.42 -15.17 -1.49
CA TRP A 31 -9.72 -14.51 -1.57
C TRP A 31 -10.81 -15.27 -0.83
N GLU A 32 -10.84 -16.60 -0.91
CA GLU A 32 -11.80 -17.41 -0.16
C GLU A 32 -11.60 -17.26 1.35
N LYS A 33 -10.34 -17.31 1.81
CA LYS A 33 -9.98 -17.10 3.22
C LYS A 33 -10.35 -15.68 3.68
N ALA A 34 -10.08 -14.66 2.86
CA ALA A 34 -10.41 -13.28 3.16
C ALA A 34 -11.93 -13.05 3.26
N ALA A 35 -12.71 -13.61 2.32
CA ALA A 35 -14.17 -13.51 2.32
C ALA A 35 -14.79 -14.22 3.55
N ALA A 36 -14.33 -15.43 3.87
CA ALA A 36 -14.79 -16.17 5.04
C ALA A 36 -14.44 -15.44 6.35
N GLY A 37 -13.20 -14.96 6.47
CA GLY A 37 -12.73 -14.21 7.63
C GLY A 37 -13.52 -12.91 7.84
N SER A 38 -13.76 -12.15 6.77
CA SER A 38 -14.52 -10.90 6.83
C SER A 38 -15.97 -11.13 7.25
N GLN A 39 -16.63 -12.14 6.66
CA GLN A 39 -18.01 -12.47 7.00
C GLN A 39 -18.16 -12.94 8.45
N ALA A 40 -17.21 -13.75 8.95
CA ALA A 40 -17.17 -14.17 10.35
C ALA A 40 -16.94 -12.98 11.29
N ALA A 41 -16.00 -12.09 10.97
CA ALA A 41 -15.68 -10.92 11.78
C ALA A 41 -16.87 -9.97 11.95
N PHE A 42 -17.58 -9.66 10.85
CA PHE A 42 -18.73 -8.77 10.89
C PHE A 42 -19.96 -9.42 11.53
N SER A 43 -20.16 -10.72 11.34
CA SER A 43 -21.22 -11.45 12.07
C SER A 43 -20.97 -11.44 13.57
N ALA A 44 -19.72 -11.63 13.99
CA ALA A 44 -19.33 -11.53 15.39
C ALA A 44 -19.43 -10.09 15.92
N HIS A 45 -19.14 -9.08 15.11
CA HIS A 45 -19.31 -7.67 15.49
C HIS A 45 -20.77 -7.32 15.77
N VAL A 46 -21.69 -7.70 14.88
CA VAL A 46 -23.14 -7.50 15.09
C VAL A 46 -23.64 -8.23 16.33
N SER A 47 -23.24 -9.49 16.53
CA SER A 47 -23.61 -10.24 17.75
C SER A 47 -23.09 -9.58 19.03
N ARG A 48 -21.86 -9.05 19.03
CA ARG A 48 -21.31 -8.32 20.18
C ARG A 48 -22.02 -6.99 20.46
N MET A 49 -22.64 -6.36 19.46
CA MET A 49 -23.42 -5.13 19.67
C MET A 49 -24.72 -5.39 20.42
N GLU A 50 -25.27 -6.60 20.38
CA GLU A 50 -26.50 -6.96 21.11
C GLU A 50 -26.26 -7.07 22.63
N THR A 51 -25.07 -7.52 23.03
CA THR A 51 -24.68 -7.67 24.45
C THR A 51 -23.21 -7.31 24.69
N PRO A 52 -22.82 -6.02 24.58
CA PRO A 52 -21.44 -5.61 24.78
C PRO A 52 -20.94 -6.00 26.17
N GLY A 53 -19.88 -6.81 26.24
CA GLY A 53 -19.31 -7.27 27.51
C GLY A 53 -20.30 -8.03 28.41
N ALA A 54 -21.31 -8.69 27.83
CA ALA A 54 -22.41 -9.35 28.56
C ALA A 54 -23.23 -8.41 29.46
N THR A 55 -23.23 -7.10 29.17
CA THR A 55 -24.08 -6.12 29.85
C THR A 55 -25.29 -5.75 28.98
N GLU A 56 -26.42 -5.48 29.65
CA GLU A 56 -27.63 -5.05 28.96
C GLU A 56 -27.45 -3.59 28.50
N TRP A 57 -27.28 -3.39 27.18
CA TRP A 57 -27.15 -2.07 26.58
C TRP A 57 -28.41 -1.74 25.78
N SER A 58 -29.16 -0.73 26.24
CA SER A 58 -30.45 -0.36 25.64
C SER A 58 -30.59 1.15 25.46
N GLY A 59 -31.62 1.57 24.70
CA GLY A 59 -31.88 2.97 24.36
C GLY A 59 -31.41 3.36 22.96
N GLY A 60 -31.65 4.62 22.57
CA GLY A 60 -31.45 5.09 21.18
C GLY A 60 -30.02 4.95 20.67
N ALA A 61 -29.02 5.12 21.53
CA ALA A 61 -27.61 4.93 21.16
C ALA A 61 -27.26 3.47 20.85
N ALA A 62 -27.80 2.52 21.63
CA ALA A 62 -27.61 1.09 21.39
C ALA A 62 -28.26 0.67 20.06
N THR A 63 -29.48 1.14 19.79
CA THR A 63 -30.16 0.90 18.50
C THR A 63 -29.39 1.49 17.32
N ALA A 64 -28.88 2.72 17.44
CA ALA A 64 -28.11 3.35 16.36
C ALA A 64 -26.79 2.62 16.08
N ALA A 65 -26.09 2.15 17.11
CA ALA A 65 -24.87 1.37 16.97
C ALA A 65 -25.12 0.00 16.34
N TYR A 66 -26.17 -0.69 16.79
CA TYR A 66 -26.59 -1.97 16.19
C TYR A 66 -26.95 -1.81 14.72
N ASN A 67 -27.75 -0.81 14.36
CA ASN A 67 -28.12 -0.54 12.97
C ASN A 67 -26.89 -0.25 12.11
N ARG A 68 -25.94 0.58 12.60
CA ARG A 68 -24.69 0.84 11.87
C ARG A 68 -23.86 -0.43 11.66
N ALA A 69 -23.76 -1.28 12.68
CA ALA A 69 -23.04 -2.55 12.58
C ALA A 69 -23.70 -3.48 11.54
N ARG A 70 -25.03 -3.50 11.48
CA ARG A 70 -25.79 -4.24 10.46
C ARG A 70 -25.60 -3.67 9.07
N ASP A 71 -25.70 -2.36 8.88
CA ASP A 71 -25.47 -1.70 7.58
C ASP A 71 -24.07 -2.04 7.06
N ALA A 72 -23.06 -2.02 7.93
CA ALA A 72 -21.70 -2.40 7.59
C ALA A 72 -21.59 -3.91 7.25
N GLN A 73 -22.26 -4.78 8.00
CA GLN A 73 -22.32 -6.21 7.71
C GLN A 73 -22.97 -6.49 6.34
N GLU A 74 -23.99 -5.73 5.94
CA GLU A 74 -24.63 -5.86 4.63
C GLU A 74 -23.68 -5.50 3.49
N VAL A 75 -22.92 -4.40 3.62
CA VAL A 75 -21.88 -4.03 2.64
C VAL A 75 -20.80 -5.11 2.56
N VAL A 76 -20.30 -5.60 3.69
CA VAL A 76 -19.27 -6.65 3.71
C VAL A 76 -19.80 -7.96 3.12
N THR A 77 -21.07 -8.28 3.35
CA THR A 77 -21.71 -9.45 2.73
C THR A 77 -21.71 -9.33 1.21
N ALA A 78 -22.01 -8.14 0.67
CA ALA A 78 -21.94 -7.87 -0.77
C ALA A 78 -20.49 -7.93 -1.29
N GLN A 79 -19.52 -7.36 -0.57
CA GLN A 79 -18.09 -7.46 -0.91
C GLN A 79 -17.62 -8.92 -0.94
N CYS A 80 -17.97 -9.73 0.07
CA CYS A 80 -17.65 -11.15 0.12
C CYS A 80 -18.30 -11.94 -1.03
N ALA A 81 -19.49 -11.55 -1.48
CA ALA A 81 -20.12 -12.17 -2.65
C ALA A 81 -19.31 -11.91 -3.93
N ILE A 82 -18.89 -10.66 -4.16
CA ILE A 82 -18.03 -10.30 -5.31
C ILE A 82 -16.68 -11.02 -5.23
N THR A 83 -16.07 -11.09 -4.03
CA THR A 83 -14.81 -11.82 -3.84
C THR A 83 -14.95 -13.31 -4.17
N ARG A 84 -16.08 -13.94 -3.84
CA ARG A 84 -16.37 -15.33 -4.23
C ARG A 84 -16.62 -15.48 -5.73
N ASP A 85 -17.19 -14.48 -6.39
CA ASP A 85 -17.24 -14.45 -7.86
C ASP A 85 -15.83 -14.43 -8.46
N CYS A 86 -14.90 -13.63 -7.91
CA CYS A 86 -13.50 -13.61 -8.32
C CYS A 86 -12.83 -14.98 -8.15
N VAL A 87 -13.09 -15.66 -7.02
CA VAL A 87 -12.62 -17.05 -6.80
C VAL A 87 -13.12 -17.98 -7.89
N ALA A 88 -14.41 -17.90 -8.23
CA ALA A 88 -15.00 -18.75 -9.27
C ALA A 88 -14.43 -18.45 -10.68
N ILE A 89 -14.13 -17.18 -10.98
CA ILE A 89 -13.48 -16.74 -12.22
C ILE A 89 -12.03 -17.25 -12.26
N ALA A 90 -11.25 -17.07 -11.19
CA ALA A 90 -9.86 -17.52 -11.12
C ALA A 90 -9.74 -19.04 -11.29
N ARG A 91 -10.61 -19.81 -10.63
CA ARG A 91 -10.63 -21.27 -10.75
C ARG A 91 -10.93 -21.73 -12.19
N ARG A 92 -12.05 -21.26 -12.76
CA ARG A 92 -12.44 -21.61 -14.13
C ARG A 92 -11.43 -21.11 -15.16
N GLY A 93 -10.94 -19.88 -14.99
CA GLY A 93 -9.92 -19.28 -15.84
C GLY A 93 -8.61 -20.07 -15.81
N GLY A 94 -8.16 -20.50 -14.63
CA GLY A 94 -6.99 -21.36 -14.49
C GLY A 94 -7.13 -22.72 -15.16
N ASP A 95 -8.33 -23.33 -15.10
CA ASP A 95 -8.63 -24.57 -15.84
C ASP A 95 -8.64 -24.36 -17.36
N ASP A 96 -9.29 -23.29 -17.84
CA ASP A 96 -9.40 -22.94 -19.25
C ASP A 96 -8.02 -22.62 -19.86
N ILE A 97 -7.20 -21.84 -19.17
CA ILE A 97 -5.84 -21.48 -19.61
C ILE A 97 -4.96 -22.74 -19.68
N ARG A 98 -4.96 -23.59 -18.65
CA ARG A 98 -4.22 -24.86 -18.67
C ARG A 98 -4.68 -25.79 -19.78
N ALA A 99 -5.98 -25.81 -20.09
CA ALA A 99 -6.49 -26.57 -21.22
C ALA A 99 -5.97 -26.00 -22.56
N MET A 100 -6.00 -24.69 -22.76
CA MET A 100 -5.50 -24.08 -24.01
C MET A 100 -3.98 -24.20 -24.17
N GLN A 101 -3.23 -24.13 -23.07
CA GLN A 101 -1.80 -24.39 -23.07
C GLN A 101 -1.51 -25.82 -23.54
N ARG A 102 -2.22 -26.83 -23.00
CA ARG A 102 -2.07 -28.23 -23.44
C ARG A 102 -2.35 -28.39 -24.92
N VAL A 103 -3.44 -27.80 -25.43
CA VAL A 103 -3.78 -27.88 -26.86
C VAL A 103 -2.72 -27.21 -27.75
N ALA A 104 -2.11 -26.11 -27.30
CA ALA A 104 -1.01 -25.48 -28.03
C ALA A 104 0.27 -26.35 -28.02
N LEU A 105 0.60 -26.97 -26.89
CA LEU A 105 1.73 -27.90 -26.77
C LEU A 105 1.52 -29.18 -27.58
N GLU A 106 0.30 -29.71 -27.64
CA GLU A 106 -0.08 -30.85 -28.49
C GLU A 106 0.12 -30.52 -29.97
N ALA A 107 -0.27 -29.33 -30.43
CA ALA A 107 -0.04 -28.90 -31.81
C ALA A 107 1.47 -28.77 -32.15
N ILE A 108 2.29 -28.33 -31.20
CA ILE A 108 3.75 -28.30 -31.33
C ILE A 108 4.30 -29.73 -31.43
N SER A 109 3.87 -30.63 -30.55
CA SER A 109 4.27 -32.05 -30.56
C SER A 109 3.88 -32.73 -31.86
N GLU A 110 2.67 -32.47 -32.38
CA GLU A 110 2.20 -33.01 -33.66
C GLU A 110 3.08 -32.56 -34.83
N ALA A 111 3.49 -31.29 -34.87
CA ALA A 111 4.43 -30.81 -35.88
C ALA A 111 5.81 -31.49 -35.77
N GLU A 112 6.30 -31.70 -34.54
CA GLU A 112 7.56 -32.40 -34.28
C GLU A 112 7.53 -33.87 -34.69
N GLU A 113 6.43 -34.57 -34.40
CA GLU A 113 6.20 -35.96 -34.82
C GLU A 113 6.10 -36.11 -36.35
N ASN A 114 5.60 -35.10 -37.05
CA ASN A 114 5.56 -35.07 -38.52
C ASN A 114 6.92 -34.74 -39.18
N GLY A 115 7.96 -34.49 -38.38
CA GLY A 115 9.33 -34.24 -38.86
C GLY A 115 9.59 -32.79 -39.23
N PHE A 116 9.02 -31.86 -38.45
CA PHE A 116 9.37 -30.44 -38.46
C PHE A 116 9.96 -30.04 -37.11
N ALA A 117 11.00 -29.22 -37.09
CA ALA A 117 11.49 -28.57 -35.89
C ALA A 117 10.75 -27.25 -35.69
N VAL A 118 10.14 -27.04 -34.52
CA VAL A 118 9.43 -25.80 -34.18
C VAL A 118 10.37 -24.86 -33.44
N ALA A 119 10.66 -23.70 -34.03
CA ALA A 119 11.50 -22.66 -33.43
C ALA A 119 10.74 -21.83 -32.38
N ASP A 120 11.45 -20.98 -31.64
CA ASP A 120 10.86 -20.21 -30.55
C ASP A 120 9.79 -19.21 -31.02
N ASP A 121 9.93 -18.68 -32.24
CA ASP A 121 8.95 -17.80 -32.90
C ASP A 121 7.78 -18.55 -33.57
N LEU A 122 7.62 -19.85 -33.24
CA LEU A 122 6.63 -20.76 -33.80
C LEU A 122 6.77 -20.96 -35.32
N SER A 123 7.93 -20.65 -35.90
CA SER A 123 8.25 -21.03 -37.28
C SER A 123 8.67 -22.49 -37.35
N LEU A 124 8.37 -23.15 -38.47
CA LEU A 124 8.69 -24.56 -38.68
C LEU A 124 9.85 -24.69 -39.67
N ILE A 125 10.83 -25.51 -39.29
CA ILE A 125 11.94 -25.91 -40.16
C ILE A 125 11.77 -27.40 -40.45
N ASP A 126 11.73 -27.76 -41.71
CA ASP A 126 11.75 -29.15 -42.13
C ASP A 126 13.04 -29.85 -41.64
N SER A 127 12.89 -30.93 -40.83
CA SER A 127 14.01 -31.71 -40.30
C SER A 127 14.35 -33.00 -41.07
N LYS A 128 13.59 -33.37 -42.12
CA LYS A 128 13.89 -34.60 -42.89
C LYS A 128 14.98 -34.32 -43.92
N ARG A 129 16.05 -35.11 -43.85
CA ARG A 129 17.29 -34.94 -44.63
C ARG A 129 17.21 -35.35 -46.12
N ALA A 130 16.12 -35.99 -46.56
CA ALA A 130 15.97 -36.50 -47.92
C ALA A 130 14.52 -36.35 -48.42
N VAL A 131 14.25 -35.28 -49.17
CA VAL A 131 13.04 -35.19 -50.03
C VAL A 131 13.34 -35.87 -51.35
N ALA A 132 12.56 -36.88 -51.72
CA ALA A 132 12.85 -37.78 -52.85
C ALA A 132 12.70 -37.09 -54.22
N SER A 133 12.02 -35.93 -54.28
CA SER A 133 11.85 -35.11 -55.47
C SER A 133 11.54 -33.64 -55.13
N ALA A 134 11.58 -32.75 -56.13
CA ALA A 134 11.13 -31.36 -55.99
C ALA A 134 9.63 -31.25 -55.66
N SER A 135 8.82 -32.21 -56.11
CA SER A 135 7.40 -32.29 -55.78
C SER A 135 7.18 -32.60 -54.31
N ASP A 136 7.99 -33.48 -53.72
CA ASP A 136 7.92 -33.80 -52.29
C ASP A 136 8.34 -32.61 -51.43
N ALA A 137 9.38 -31.87 -51.86
CA ALA A 137 9.79 -30.64 -51.19
C ALA A 137 8.68 -29.57 -51.17
N ALA A 138 7.97 -29.39 -52.30
CA ALA A 138 6.85 -28.46 -52.38
C ALA A 138 5.68 -28.88 -51.46
N GLN A 139 5.32 -30.16 -51.46
CA GLN A 139 4.25 -30.69 -50.61
C GLN A 139 4.55 -30.49 -49.12
N ARG A 140 5.81 -30.71 -48.73
CA ARG A 140 6.26 -30.52 -47.35
C ARG A 140 6.32 -29.07 -46.92
N SER A 141 6.63 -28.15 -47.84
CA SER A 141 6.53 -26.71 -47.57
C SER A 141 5.07 -26.29 -47.29
N ILE A 142 4.10 -26.84 -48.03
CA ILE A 142 2.67 -26.56 -47.81
C ILE A 142 2.22 -27.13 -46.46
N GLU A 143 2.58 -28.37 -46.16
CA GLU A 143 2.28 -29.01 -44.87
C GLU A 143 2.85 -28.22 -43.68
N GLY A 144 4.12 -27.79 -43.77
CA GLY A 144 4.76 -26.96 -42.76
C GLY A 144 4.09 -25.59 -42.57
N GLN A 145 3.60 -24.97 -43.65
CA GLN A 145 2.83 -23.72 -43.56
C GLN A 145 1.50 -23.94 -42.82
N HIS A 146 0.75 -24.99 -43.14
CA HIS A 146 -0.51 -25.29 -42.46
C HIS A 146 -0.31 -25.60 -40.97
N LEU A 147 0.72 -26.38 -40.61
CA LEU A 147 1.04 -26.69 -39.21
C LEU A 147 1.48 -25.42 -38.45
N ALA A 148 2.29 -24.57 -39.06
CA ALA A 148 2.71 -23.29 -38.47
C ALA A 148 1.52 -22.37 -38.20
N GLU A 149 0.59 -22.24 -39.16
CA GLU A 149 -0.65 -21.48 -38.99
C GLU A 149 -1.53 -22.05 -37.88
N PHE A 150 -1.65 -23.38 -37.81
CA PHE A 150 -2.41 -24.05 -36.76
C PHE A 150 -1.83 -23.82 -35.36
N ILE A 151 -0.51 -23.95 -35.19
CA ILE A 151 0.18 -23.66 -33.91
C ILE A 151 -0.02 -22.18 -33.52
N ARG A 152 0.16 -21.24 -34.45
CA ARG A 152 -0.05 -19.80 -34.19
C ARG A 152 -1.49 -19.49 -33.83
N TRP A 153 -2.46 -20.15 -34.46
CA TRP A 153 -3.87 -20.03 -34.11
C TRP A 153 -4.16 -20.53 -32.69
N ARG A 154 -3.59 -21.67 -32.28
CA ARG A 154 -3.70 -22.18 -30.89
C ARG A 154 -3.04 -21.24 -29.88
N ALA A 155 -1.86 -20.72 -30.20
CA ALA A 155 -1.15 -19.76 -29.37
C ALA A 155 -1.95 -18.45 -29.19
N SER A 156 -2.57 -17.94 -30.26
CA SER A 156 -3.49 -16.81 -30.17
C SER A 156 -4.70 -17.09 -29.29
N HIS A 157 -5.27 -18.30 -29.37
CA HIS A 157 -6.43 -18.66 -28.55
C HIS A 157 -6.07 -18.77 -27.05
N LEU A 158 -4.86 -19.22 -26.71
CA LEU A 158 -4.35 -19.18 -25.34
C LEU A 158 -4.33 -17.74 -24.79
N VAL A 159 -3.77 -16.78 -25.53
CA VAL A 159 -3.75 -15.36 -25.14
C VAL A 159 -5.16 -14.79 -24.98
N GLN A 160 -6.06 -15.08 -25.92
CA GLN A 160 -7.45 -14.60 -25.85
C GLN A 160 -8.20 -15.10 -24.61
N VAL A 161 -7.94 -16.34 -24.18
CA VAL A 161 -8.52 -16.89 -22.94
C VAL A 161 -7.91 -16.23 -21.71
N ASP A 162 -6.59 -16.01 -21.68
CA ASP A 162 -5.91 -15.31 -20.58
C ASP A 162 -6.41 -13.87 -20.43
N ASP A 163 -6.49 -13.11 -21.53
CA ASP A 163 -7.04 -11.75 -21.59
C ASP A 163 -8.50 -11.70 -21.13
N ARG A 164 -9.32 -12.69 -21.51
CA ARG A 164 -10.71 -12.79 -21.06
C ARG A 164 -10.77 -12.90 -19.53
N VAL A 165 -9.96 -13.78 -18.94
CA VAL A 165 -9.91 -13.98 -17.48
C VAL A 165 -9.44 -12.70 -16.78
N ALA A 166 -8.40 -12.04 -17.30
CA ALA A 166 -7.92 -10.77 -16.76
C ALA A 166 -9.01 -9.68 -16.78
N ASN A 167 -9.75 -9.56 -17.88
CA ASN A 167 -10.83 -8.59 -18.01
C ASN A 167 -12.03 -8.89 -17.08
N GLU A 168 -12.41 -10.16 -16.94
CA GLU A 168 -13.46 -10.58 -15.99
C GLU A 168 -13.07 -10.24 -14.54
N LEU A 169 -11.82 -10.48 -14.15
CA LEU A 169 -11.29 -10.13 -12.83
C LEU A 169 -11.22 -8.61 -12.61
N ALA A 170 -10.75 -7.84 -13.61
CA ALA A 170 -10.69 -6.38 -13.54
C ALA A 170 -12.07 -5.72 -13.39
N ALA A 171 -13.09 -6.27 -14.07
CA ALA A 171 -14.46 -5.83 -13.94
C ALA A 171 -14.99 -6.04 -12.52
N LYS A 172 -14.68 -7.19 -11.90
CA LYS A 172 -15.06 -7.49 -10.51
C LYS A 172 -14.30 -6.63 -9.49
N ALA A 173 -13.03 -6.36 -9.71
CA ALA A 173 -12.25 -5.43 -8.88
C ALA A 173 -12.88 -4.02 -8.88
N SER A 174 -13.31 -3.55 -10.05
CA SER A 174 -14.03 -2.26 -10.17
C SER A 174 -15.39 -2.28 -9.47
N GLU A 175 -16.09 -3.41 -9.46
CA GLU A 175 -17.34 -3.60 -8.71
C GLU A 175 -17.10 -3.50 -7.20
N LEU A 176 -16.03 -4.16 -6.72
CA LEU A 176 -15.64 -4.15 -5.32
C LEU A 176 -15.24 -2.74 -4.85
N GLU A 177 -14.50 -1.98 -5.66
CA GLU A 177 -14.06 -0.62 -5.31
C GLU A 177 -15.22 0.33 -5.00
N ARG A 178 -16.35 0.15 -5.69
CA ARG A 178 -17.57 0.95 -5.51
C ARG A 178 -18.31 0.64 -4.21
N LEU A 179 -18.13 -0.55 -3.63
CA LEU A 179 -18.72 -0.90 -2.35
C LEU A 179 -17.88 -0.32 -1.23
N LYS A 180 -18.38 0.77 -0.63
CA LYS A 180 -17.82 1.37 0.58
C LYS A 180 -18.77 1.12 1.74
N ILE A 181 -18.22 0.80 2.91
CA ILE A 181 -18.99 0.81 4.15
C ILE A 181 -19.38 2.26 4.40
N SER A 182 -20.67 2.56 4.30
CA SER A 182 -21.22 3.89 4.58
C SER A 182 -20.93 4.26 6.02
N GLY A 183 -20.38 5.46 6.25
CA GLY A 183 -19.86 5.86 7.56
C GLY A 183 -18.34 5.93 7.62
N ARG A 184 -17.67 6.20 6.48
CA ARG A 184 -16.27 6.66 6.41
C ARG A 184 -16.14 8.05 7.05
N ASP A 185 -16.45 8.14 8.33
CA ASP A 185 -15.59 8.89 9.22
C ASP A 185 -14.54 7.85 9.63
N SER A 186 -13.32 7.97 9.09
CA SER A 186 -12.17 7.12 9.46
C SER A 186 -11.72 7.38 10.91
N THR A 187 -12.53 8.07 11.72
CA THR A 187 -12.37 8.25 13.14
C THR A 187 -12.56 6.92 13.85
N VAL A 188 -11.42 6.26 14.03
CA VAL A 188 -11.21 5.36 15.17
C VAL A 188 -11.57 6.14 16.44
N HIS A 189 -12.71 5.83 17.05
CA HIS A 189 -13.03 6.33 18.37
C HIS A 189 -12.28 5.49 19.42
N MET A 190 -11.50 6.18 20.26
CA MET A 190 -10.86 5.60 21.44
C MET A 190 -11.90 4.88 22.30
N LEU A 191 -11.67 3.58 22.55
CA LEU A 191 -12.35 2.82 23.61
C LEU A 191 -11.36 2.58 24.75
N SER A 192 -11.17 3.59 25.62
CA SER A 192 -10.77 3.36 27.00
C SER A 192 -11.03 4.59 27.88
N GLY A 193 -11.39 4.32 29.13
CA GLY A 193 -11.77 5.29 30.15
C GLY A 193 -10.64 6.25 30.54
N GLY A 194 -10.91 7.53 30.36
CA GLY A 194 -10.06 8.64 30.72
C GLY A 194 -10.61 9.85 29.98
N SER A 195 -10.92 10.92 30.69
CA SER A 195 -11.72 12.04 30.23
C SER A 195 -11.04 12.88 29.12
N HIS A 196 -11.03 12.39 27.89
CA HIS A 196 -10.95 13.17 26.65
C HIS A 196 -11.87 12.51 25.62
N ALA A 197 -13.17 12.73 25.84
CA ALA A 197 -14.24 12.24 24.99
C ALA A 197 -14.07 12.73 23.55
N SER A 198 -14.10 11.79 22.59
CA SER A 198 -14.90 11.90 21.37
C SER A 198 -14.95 13.29 20.73
N GLN A 199 -13.84 13.75 20.19
CA GLN A 199 -13.90 14.73 19.12
C GLN A 199 -13.60 13.99 17.82
N SER A 200 -14.56 14.00 16.90
CA SER A 200 -14.26 13.76 15.49
C SER A 200 -13.06 14.62 15.14
N LEU A 201 -12.07 14.06 14.43
CA LEU A 201 -10.89 14.83 14.02
C LEU A 201 -11.35 16.15 13.41
N SER A 202 -10.65 17.23 13.72
CA SER A 202 -10.88 18.47 13.01
C SER A 202 -10.67 18.25 11.51
N GLU A 203 -11.36 19.06 10.72
CA GLU A 203 -11.24 19.02 9.27
C GLU A 203 -9.78 19.19 8.80
N ALA A 204 -8.98 19.96 9.55
CA ALA A 204 -7.55 20.13 9.32
C ALA A 204 -6.77 18.82 9.56
N ARG A 205 -6.97 18.16 10.70
CA ARG A 205 -6.33 16.87 11.01
C ARG A 205 -6.71 15.79 10.03
N ARG A 206 -7.99 15.71 9.66
CA ARG A 206 -8.51 14.74 8.69
C ARG A 206 -7.76 14.82 7.36
N ARG A 207 -7.57 16.03 6.82
CA ARG A 207 -6.80 16.21 5.56
C ARG A 207 -5.33 15.80 5.69
N ALA A 208 -4.70 16.07 6.83
CA ALA A 208 -3.31 15.68 7.06
C ALA A 208 -3.15 14.15 7.11
N VAL A 209 -4.05 13.46 7.80
CA VAL A 209 -4.07 11.98 7.86
C VAL A 209 -4.40 11.38 6.51
N GLU A 210 -5.38 11.93 5.77
CA GLU A 210 -5.69 11.46 4.41
C GLU A 210 -4.50 11.62 3.45
N TYR A 211 -3.74 12.71 3.60
CA TYR A 211 -2.50 12.90 2.85
C TYR A 211 -1.45 11.86 3.23
N ALA A 212 -1.29 11.59 4.53
CA ALA A 212 -0.39 10.57 5.05
C ALA A 212 -0.67 9.20 4.41
N ASP A 213 -1.93 8.76 4.52
CA ASP A 213 -2.40 7.46 4.05
C ASP A 213 -2.16 7.31 2.54
N GLN A 214 -2.39 8.38 1.78
CA GLN A 214 -2.25 8.37 0.32
C GLN A 214 -0.78 8.19 -0.11
N TRP A 215 0.15 8.80 0.62
CA TRP A 215 1.54 8.95 0.16
C TRP A 215 2.55 8.17 1.00
N ALA A 216 2.13 7.39 1.99
CA ALA A 216 3.05 6.59 2.82
C ALA A 216 3.94 5.64 1.99
N ASP A 217 3.36 4.88 1.06
CA ASP A 217 4.10 3.93 0.18
C ASP A 217 4.52 4.54 -1.17
N GLY A 218 4.54 5.88 -1.27
CA GLY A 218 4.85 6.58 -2.51
C GLY A 218 5.44 7.95 -2.28
N ALA A 219 5.53 8.76 -3.34
CA ALA A 219 5.96 10.14 -3.25
C ALA A 219 5.01 11.01 -4.06
N ASN A 220 4.60 12.15 -3.50
CA ASN A 220 3.81 13.12 -4.24
C ASN A 220 4.70 13.77 -5.32
N PRO A 221 4.37 13.64 -6.62
CA PRO A 221 5.19 14.19 -7.71
C PRO A 221 5.24 15.73 -7.73
N GLU A 222 4.35 16.42 -7.01
CA GLU A 222 4.40 17.89 -6.84
C GLU A 222 5.54 18.35 -5.92
N TYR A 223 6.14 17.42 -5.16
CA TYR A 223 7.22 17.71 -4.25
C TYR A 223 8.52 17.06 -4.70
N ARG A 224 9.62 17.77 -4.51
CA ARG A 224 10.96 17.25 -4.74
C ARG A 224 11.22 16.10 -3.78
N ASN A 225 11.78 15.02 -4.33
CA ASN A 225 12.41 13.96 -3.57
C ASN A 225 13.86 14.39 -3.23
N PHE A 226 14.15 14.50 -1.94
CA PHE A 226 15.47 14.74 -1.34
C PHE A 226 16.34 13.48 -1.26
N GLY A 227 15.77 12.29 -1.42
CA GLY A 227 16.46 11.00 -1.47
C GLY A 227 16.40 10.21 -0.17
N VAL A 228 16.96 9.00 -0.21
CA VAL A 228 16.96 8.05 0.92
C VAL A 228 17.57 8.68 2.18
N GLY A 229 16.81 8.71 3.28
CA GLY A 229 17.23 9.23 4.58
C GLY A 229 16.83 10.67 4.91
N HIS A 230 16.26 11.43 3.97
CA HIS A 230 15.83 12.83 4.18
C HIS A 230 14.35 13.09 3.85
N GLU A 231 13.59 12.04 3.49
CA GLU A 231 12.17 12.18 3.12
C GLU A 231 11.21 12.33 4.29
N CYS A 232 11.55 11.86 5.49
CA CYS A 232 10.61 11.86 6.61
C CYS A 232 10.10 13.26 6.97
N ALA A 233 11.00 14.25 7.04
CA ALA A 233 10.65 15.65 7.30
C ALA A 233 9.87 16.29 6.14
N ASN A 234 10.18 15.90 4.91
CA ASN A 234 9.49 16.35 3.70
C ASN A 234 8.05 15.85 3.70
N PHE A 235 7.87 14.55 3.91
CA PHE A 235 6.59 13.86 3.99
C PHE A 235 5.66 14.46 5.04
N VAL A 236 6.11 14.57 6.30
CA VAL A 236 5.26 15.14 7.35
C VAL A 236 4.99 16.63 7.12
N SER A 237 5.92 17.37 6.51
CA SER A 237 5.68 18.78 6.14
C SER A 237 4.61 18.91 5.06
N GLN A 238 4.59 18.02 4.07
CA GLN A 238 3.53 17.99 3.06
C GLN A 238 2.17 17.68 3.68
N ALA A 239 2.10 16.72 4.60
CA ALA A 239 0.87 16.39 5.30
C ALA A 239 0.37 17.52 6.20
N MET A 240 1.28 18.17 6.95
CA MET A 240 0.97 19.39 7.69
C MET A 240 0.41 20.47 6.76
N ARG A 241 1.02 20.68 5.59
CA ARG A 241 0.52 21.63 4.60
C ARG A 241 -0.88 21.26 4.10
N ALA A 242 -1.16 19.99 3.82
CA ALA A 242 -2.49 19.51 3.48
C ALA A 242 -3.51 19.75 4.61
N GLY A 243 -3.06 19.67 5.87
CA GLY A 243 -3.83 20.06 7.05
C GLY A 243 -4.12 21.55 7.16
N GLY A 244 -3.49 22.40 6.34
CA GLY A 244 -3.77 23.83 6.25
C GLY A 244 -2.73 24.74 6.89
N PHE A 245 -1.61 24.17 7.40
CA PHE A 245 -0.49 24.98 7.87
C PHE A 245 0.08 25.84 6.73
N GLN A 246 0.17 27.15 6.99
CA GLN A 246 0.70 28.13 6.03
C GLN A 246 2.22 28.19 6.08
N ASP A 247 2.86 28.69 5.02
CA ASP A 247 4.31 28.88 5.02
C ASP A 247 4.74 30.02 5.96
N VAL A 248 5.90 29.82 6.59
CA VAL A 248 6.55 30.82 7.47
C VAL A 248 7.95 31.10 6.91
N GLY A 249 8.07 32.27 6.28
CA GLY A 249 9.30 32.77 5.65
C GLY A 249 9.33 32.62 4.12
N PRO A 250 10.34 33.21 3.45
CA PRO A 250 11.38 34.09 3.99
C PRO A 250 10.96 35.56 3.83
N GLY A 251 10.79 36.30 4.92
CA GLY A 251 10.79 37.76 4.80
C GLY A 251 12.10 38.25 4.16
N ILE A 252 12.07 39.43 3.55
CA ILE A 252 13.17 40.08 2.79
C ILE A 252 14.53 40.13 3.52
N THR A 253 14.57 39.88 4.83
CA THR A 253 15.76 39.97 5.68
C THR A 253 16.41 38.63 5.99
N ASN A 254 15.84 37.49 5.58
CA ASN A 254 16.24 36.17 6.11
C ASN A 254 16.49 35.13 5.01
N ILE A 255 17.27 35.56 4.02
CA ILE A 255 17.73 34.83 2.83
C ILE A 255 18.78 33.74 3.13
N HIS A 256 19.16 33.55 4.39
CA HIS A 256 20.01 32.45 4.83
C HIS A 256 19.12 31.26 5.23
N GLY A 257 18.69 30.48 4.23
CA GLY A 257 17.74 29.37 4.35
C GLY A 257 18.23 28.18 5.18
N GLY A 258 18.39 28.36 6.49
CA GLY A 258 18.90 27.31 7.38
C GLY A 258 18.45 27.39 8.84
N ALA A 259 17.54 28.30 9.20
CA ALA A 259 17.10 28.45 10.58
C ALA A 259 15.82 27.65 10.85
N SER A 260 15.80 26.94 11.98
CA SER A 260 14.65 26.21 12.55
C SER A 260 13.42 27.09 12.82
N ASN A 261 13.45 28.39 12.54
CA ASN A 261 12.30 29.29 12.66
C ASN A 261 11.58 29.54 11.31
N GLN A 262 12.01 28.88 10.23
CA GLN A 262 11.40 28.96 8.90
C GLN A 262 10.78 27.62 8.51
N TRP A 263 9.64 27.66 7.84
CA TRP A 263 8.99 26.48 7.28
C TRP A 263 8.31 26.87 5.97
N TYR A 264 9.00 26.65 4.86
CA TYR A 264 8.49 26.98 3.53
C TYR A 264 9.06 26.02 2.48
N TYR A 265 8.31 25.83 1.41
CA TYR A 265 8.72 25.05 0.25
C TYR A 265 8.39 25.81 -1.02
N GLN A 266 9.39 26.03 -1.87
CA GLN A 266 9.23 26.66 -3.19
C GLN A 266 9.61 25.66 -4.28
N GLU A 267 8.72 25.48 -5.26
CA GLU A 267 9.08 24.79 -6.50
C GLU A 267 10.09 25.65 -7.28
N THR A 268 11.12 25.01 -7.84
CA THR A 268 12.18 25.67 -8.61
C THR A 268 11.72 26.36 -9.91
N HIS A 269 10.43 26.34 -10.25
CA HIS A 269 9.89 26.82 -11.54
C HIS A 269 9.17 28.18 -11.51
N SER A 270 8.98 28.82 -10.34
CA SER A 270 7.99 29.93 -10.23
C SER A 270 8.52 31.26 -9.66
N TYR A 271 9.83 31.50 -9.56
CA TYR A 271 10.38 32.84 -9.24
C TYR A 271 11.55 33.24 -10.17
N PRO A 272 11.55 34.46 -10.74
CA PRO A 272 12.53 34.90 -11.75
C PRO A 272 13.89 35.34 -11.17
N VAL A 273 14.18 35.07 -9.89
CA VAL A 273 15.43 35.48 -9.25
C VAL A 273 16.09 34.27 -8.61
N VAL A 274 16.91 33.56 -9.40
CA VAL A 274 17.92 32.64 -8.87
C VAL A 274 18.98 33.48 -8.17
N LEU A 275 18.89 33.62 -6.84
CA LEU A 275 20.02 34.12 -6.07
C LEU A 275 21.09 33.00 -6.01
N PRO A 276 22.38 33.29 -6.24
CA PRO A 276 23.43 32.26 -6.36
C PRO A 276 23.66 31.39 -5.11
N TRP A 277 22.94 31.66 -4.02
CA TRP A 277 23.16 31.07 -2.69
C TRP A 277 21.86 30.69 -1.94
N GLY A 278 20.68 30.76 -2.58
CA GLY A 278 19.40 30.48 -1.93
C GLY A 278 18.96 29.01 -2.05
N GLN A 279 18.72 28.34 -0.92
CA GLN A 279 18.04 27.04 -0.91
C GLN A 279 16.55 27.24 -1.26
N PRO A 280 15.97 26.47 -2.20
CA PRO A 280 14.58 26.63 -2.64
C PRO A 280 13.55 26.26 -1.54
N ASN A 281 13.99 25.59 -0.47
CA ASN A 281 13.16 25.20 0.67
C ASN A 281 13.94 25.40 1.97
N SER A 282 13.21 25.49 3.09
CA SER A 282 13.83 25.55 4.42
C SER A 282 14.38 24.17 4.84
N THR A 283 15.43 24.17 5.66
CA THR A 283 16.00 22.92 6.23
C THR A 283 14.99 22.12 7.06
N THR A 284 13.94 22.75 7.54
CA THR A 284 12.80 22.12 8.25
C THR A 284 11.94 21.20 7.37
N TRP A 285 12.08 21.27 6.05
CA TRP A 285 11.48 20.32 5.11
C TRP A 285 12.42 19.15 4.76
N ALA A 286 13.70 19.21 5.14
CA ALA A 286 14.70 18.19 4.78
C ALA A 286 15.28 17.43 5.99
N LEU A 287 15.24 18.03 7.18
CA LEU A 287 15.88 17.49 8.38
C LEU A 287 14.85 17.36 9.52
N ALA A 288 14.69 16.15 10.06
CA ALA A 288 13.76 15.87 11.15
C ALA A 288 14.05 16.71 12.40
N ARG A 289 15.33 16.90 12.76
CA ARG A 289 15.75 17.79 13.84
C ARG A 289 15.29 19.23 13.66
N GLU A 290 15.45 19.78 12.46
CA GLU A 290 15.07 21.17 12.19
C GLU A 290 13.54 21.31 12.17
N ASN A 291 12.85 20.32 11.61
CA ASN A 291 11.39 20.23 11.65
C ASN A 291 10.87 20.20 13.10
N HIS A 292 11.46 19.35 13.94
CA HIS A 292 11.16 19.28 15.37
C HIS A 292 11.34 20.64 16.04
N ASN A 293 12.50 21.27 15.89
CA ASN A 293 12.79 22.58 16.50
C ASN A 293 11.79 23.65 16.04
N PHE A 294 11.40 23.63 14.77
CA PHE A 294 10.37 24.52 14.26
C PHE A 294 9.04 24.29 14.96
N VAL A 295 8.55 23.05 14.98
CA VAL A 295 7.24 22.69 15.54
C VAL A 295 7.19 22.99 17.03
N THR A 296 8.20 22.58 17.80
CA THR A 296 8.15 22.57 19.28
C THR A 296 8.73 23.82 19.94
N GLN A 297 9.60 24.58 19.26
CA GLN A 297 10.33 25.70 19.89
C GLN A 297 10.12 27.05 19.21
N HIS A 298 9.84 27.11 17.90
CA HIS A 298 9.90 28.37 17.16
C HIS A 298 8.60 28.80 16.49
N SER A 299 7.62 27.92 16.33
CA SER A 299 6.39 28.22 15.59
C SER A 299 5.12 28.21 16.44
N GLY A 300 5.15 27.62 17.65
CA GLY A 300 3.96 27.36 18.46
C GLY A 300 3.00 26.35 17.83
N ARG A 301 3.43 25.61 16.79
CA ARG A 301 2.60 24.63 16.07
C ARG A 301 2.51 23.28 16.75
N GLY A 302 3.27 23.04 17.81
CA GLY A 302 3.09 21.84 18.59
C GLY A 302 3.74 21.89 19.96
N SER A 303 3.46 20.89 20.75
CA SER A 303 3.97 20.72 22.10
C SER A 303 4.31 19.26 22.35
N ILE A 304 5.44 18.99 22.98
CA ILE A 304 5.78 17.64 23.43
C ILE A 304 4.84 17.28 24.59
N ILE A 305 4.03 16.24 24.41
CA ILE A 305 3.05 15.76 25.40
C ILE A 305 3.48 14.47 26.07
N GLY A 306 4.47 13.78 25.51
CA GLY A 306 5.01 12.55 26.09
C GLY A 306 6.40 12.24 25.56
N VAL A 307 7.18 11.51 26.35
CA VAL A 307 8.50 11.02 25.96
C VAL A 307 8.64 9.59 26.47
N VAL A 308 8.99 8.68 25.58
CA VAL A 308 9.19 7.25 25.90
C VAL A 308 10.62 6.88 25.56
N GLY A 309 11.36 6.35 26.54
CA GLY A 309 12.68 5.79 26.29
C GLY A 309 12.58 4.49 25.49
N THR A 310 13.57 4.23 24.64
CA THR A 310 13.67 3.00 23.82
C THR A 310 14.75 2.11 24.41
N PRO A 311 14.45 1.31 25.46
CA PRO A 311 15.45 0.44 26.09
C PRO A 311 16.00 -0.56 25.09
N VAL A 312 17.23 -1.01 25.30
CA VAL A 312 17.88 -2.01 24.44
C VAL A 312 17.36 -3.40 24.79
N ASP A 313 16.98 -4.19 23.78
CA ASP A 313 16.62 -5.60 23.94
C ASP A 313 17.84 -6.39 24.44
N PRO A 314 17.77 -6.95 25.67
CA PRO A 314 18.86 -7.73 26.24
C PRO A 314 19.19 -9.00 25.45
N GLY A 315 18.31 -9.45 24.56
CA GLY A 315 18.51 -10.58 23.65
C GLY A 315 19.11 -10.21 22.29
N SER A 316 19.22 -8.92 21.95
CA SER A 316 19.70 -8.51 20.63
C SER A 316 21.22 -8.38 20.57
N ALA A 317 21.84 -8.91 19.50
CA ALA A 317 23.28 -8.71 19.24
C ALA A 317 23.58 -7.31 18.67
N GLU A 318 22.57 -6.64 18.13
CA GLU A 318 22.69 -5.37 17.40
C GLU A 318 22.22 -4.17 18.23
N HIS A 319 21.84 -4.35 19.50
CA HIS A 319 21.28 -3.30 20.36
C HIS A 319 19.95 -2.72 19.84
N LEU A 320 19.07 -3.56 19.30
CA LEU A 320 17.74 -3.14 18.86
C LEU A 320 16.88 -2.65 20.04
N PRO A 321 15.91 -1.76 19.80
CA PRO A 321 14.90 -1.40 20.80
C PRO A 321 14.09 -2.62 21.28
N ASP A 322 13.90 -2.76 22.59
CA ASP A 322 13.01 -3.74 23.19
C ASP A 322 11.55 -3.33 22.95
N LYS A 323 10.98 -3.80 21.84
CA LYS A 323 9.56 -3.58 21.51
C LYS A 323 8.60 -4.14 22.56
N THR A 324 9.01 -5.09 23.40
CA THR A 324 8.13 -5.62 24.45
C THR A 324 8.02 -4.66 25.64
N ALA A 325 9.03 -3.81 25.84
CA ALA A 325 9.01 -2.74 26.83
C ALA A 325 8.33 -1.46 26.29
N LEU A 326 8.26 -1.29 24.97
CA LEU A 326 7.53 -0.21 24.32
C LEU A 326 6.05 -0.57 24.23
N GLY A 327 5.24 -0.02 25.14
CA GLY A 327 3.81 -0.29 25.15
C GLY A 327 3.15 0.00 23.79
N PRO A 328 2.37 -0.92 23.20
CA PRO A 328 1.82 -0.75 21.86
C PRO A 328 0.84 0.43 21.75
N LEU A 329 0.30 0.90 22.88
CA LEU A 329 -0.62 2.04 22.95
C LEU A 329 -0.01 3.29 23.62
N ALA A 330 1.31 3.37 23.72
CA ALA A 330 1.95 4.49 24.42
C ALA A 330 1.67 5.87 23.78
N PRO A 331 1.69 6.04 22.44
CA PRO A 331 1.31 7.30 21.78
C PRO A 331 -0.07 7.84 22.20
N SER A 332 -1.10 7.02 22.06
CA SER A 332 -2.49 7.38 22.35
C SER A 332 -2.74 7.55 23.85
N GLN A 333 -2.10 6.74 24.68
CA GLN A 333 -2.16 6.90 26.14
C GLN A 333 -1.48 8.19 26.61
N ALA A 334 -0.45 8.66 25.90
CA ALA A 334 0.14 9.96 26.14
C ALA A 334 -0.74 11.14 25.65
N GLY A 335 -1.80 10.85 24.91
CA GLY A 335 -2.77 11.84 24.42
C GLY A 335 -2.57 12.24 22.96
N LEU A 336 -1.78 11.50 22.17
CA LEU A 336 -1.69 11.77 20.73
C LEU A 336 -3.03 11.49 20.06
N VAL A 337 -3.39 12.37 19.13
CA VAL A 337 -4.55 12.21 18.25
C VAL A 337 -4.07 12.20 16.79
N PRO A 338 -4.77 11.49 15.88
CA PRO A 338 -4.33 11.40 14.50
C PRO A 338 -3.99 12.75 13.86
N GLY A 339 -2.88 12.78 13.10
CA GLY A 339 -2.27 13.98 12.56
C GLY A 339 -1.18 14.59 13.45
N ASP A 340 -0.99 14.09 14.67
CA ASP A 340 0.16 14.42 15.52
C ASP A 340 1.45 13.73 15.05
N LEU A 341 2.60 14.15 15.57
CA LEU A 341 3.91 13.66 15.14
C LEU A 341 4.63 12.88 16.25
N ILE A 342 5.45 11.92 15.83
CA ILE A 342 6.40 11.22 16.68
C ILE A 342 7.81 11.49 16.13
N TYR A 343 8.68 12.06 16.96
CA TYR A 343 10.09 12.27 16.61
C TYR A 343 10.95 11.21 17.30
N TYR A 344 11.79 10.54 16.53
CA TYR A 344 12.68 9.51 17.04
C TYR A 344 14.08 10.09 17.23
N LYS A 345 14.58 9.90 18.44
CA LYS A 345 15.87 10.38 18.87
C LYS A 345 16.79 9.19 19.14
N GLU A 346 17.93 9.20 18.48
CA GLU A 346 18.98 8.20 18.63
C GLU A 346 19.62 8.28 20.02
N ASN A 347 20.40 7.24 20.36
CA ASN A 347 21.19 7.23 21.60
C ASN A 347 22.28 8.32 21.65
N THR A 348 22.70 8.85 20.48
CA THR A 348 23.61 9.99 20.32
C THR A 348 22.95 11.30 20.75
N GLY A 349 21.62 11.33 20.83
CA GLY A 349 20.83 12.51 21.08
C GLY A 349 20.52 13.34 19.83
N GLU A 350 20.72 12.79 18.63
CA GLU A 350 20.22 13.38 17.39
C GLU A 350 18.78 12.93 17.09
N ILE A 351 17.95 13.85 16.58
CA ILE A 351 16.62 13.51 16.03
C ILE A 351 16.81 13.27 14.53
N SER A 352 16.72 12.00 14.13
CA SER A 352 16.98 11.59 12.75
C SER A 352 15.72 11.21 11.97
N HIS A 353 14.61 10.91 12.66
CA HIS A 353 13.37 10.50 12.00
C HIS A 353 12.13 11.13 12.62
N VAL A 354 11.10 11.28 11.78
CA VAL A 354 9.77 11.76 12.17
C VAL A 354 8.72 10.93 11.45
N ALA A 355 7.68 10.55 12.18
CA ALA A 355 6.52 9.86 11.66
C ALA A 355 5.25 10.59 12.08
N MET A 356 4.16 10.36 11.35
CA MET A 356 2.85 10.91 11.67
C MET A 356 1.98 9.82 12.28
N TYR A 357 1.42 10.10 13.44
CA TYR A 357 0.47 9.22 14.11
C TYR A 357 -0.86 9.24 13.37
N VAL A 358 -1.36 8.07 12.96
CA VAL A 358 -2.58 7.93 12.13
C VAL A 358 -3.68 7.10 12.79
N GLY A 359 -3.52 6.77 14.07
CA GLY A 359 -4.54 6.15 14.91
C GLY A 359 -4.14 4.77 15.41
N GLN A 360 -5.13 3.91 15.62
CA GLN A 360 -4.93 2.55 16.15
C GLN A 360 -5.40 1.50 15.16
N GLN A 361 -4.65 0.41 15.08
CA GLN A 361 -5.00 -0.74 14.25
C GLN A 361 -4.59 -2.04 14.96
N TYR A 362 -5.33 -3.11 14.69
CA TYR A 362 -4.88 -4.45 15.04
C TYR A 362 -3.83 -4.92 14.03
N ILE A 363 -2.60 -5.09 14.50
CA ILE A 363 -1.47 -5.60 13.70
C ILE A 363 -0.83 -6.80 14.41
N PRO A 364 -0.23 -7.75 13.67
CA PRO A 364 0.40 -8.93 14.26
C PRO A 364 1.68 -8.55 15.03
N ASN A 365 1.82 -9.04 16.27
CA ASN A 365 3.07 -8.95 17.03
C ASN A 365 4.12 -9.96 16.52
N SER A 366 5.30 -10.00 17.14
CA SER A 366 6.37 -10.95 16.81
C SER A 366 6.01 -12.44 16.93
N LYS A 367 4.88 -12.77 17.59
CA LYS A 367 4.31 -14.11 17.70
C LYS A 367 3.14 -14.36 16.74
N GLY A 368 2.79 -13.39 15.91
CA GLY A 368 1.66 -13.45 14.97
C GLY A 368 0.29 -13.19 15.59
N GLU A 369 0.22 -12.74 16.84
CA GLU A 369 -1.05 -12.41 17.52
C GLU A 369 -1.47 -10.98 17.17
N LEU A 370 -2.74 -10.76 16.84
CA LEU A 370 -3.26 -9.43 16.56
C LEU A 370 -3.37 -8.63 17.87
N VAL A 371 -2.61 -7.55 17.97
CA VAL A 371 -2.60 -6.63 19.11
C VAL A 371 -3.02 -5.25 18.65
N LEU A 372 -3.92 -4.60 19.39
CA LEU A 372 -4.27 -3.20 19.16
C LEU A 372 -3.03 -2.35 19.41
N THR A 373 -2.56 -1.67 18.37
CA THR A 373 -1.31 -0.92 18.38
C THR A 373 -1.54 0.45 17.77
N ASP A 374 -0.89 1.47 18.33
CA ASP A 374 -0.80 2.79 17.75
C ASP A 374 0.06 2.72 16.50
N VAL A 375 -0.49 3.21 15.39
CA VAL A 375 0.12 3.12 14.06
C VAL A 375 0.52 4.48 13.52
N VAL A 376 1.57 4.47 12.72
CA VAL A 376 2.15 5.65 12.08
C VAL A 376 2.28 5.46 10.57
N ASP A 377 2.19 6.57 9.85
CA ASP A 377 2.67 6.67 8.48
C ASP A 377 3.98 7.43 8.47
N GLN A 378 4.92 6.99 7.65
CA GLN A 378 6.29 7.49 7.63
C GLN A 378 6.97 7.28 6.30
N HIS A 379 8.04 8.03 6.03
CA HIS A 379 8.99 7.72 4.96
C HIS A 379 10.32 7.30 5.58
N ALA A 380 10.44 6.02 5.91
CA ALA A 380 11.67 5.40 6.41
C ALA A 380 12.41 4.67 5.29
N ALA A 381 13.70 4.39 5.48
CA ALA A 381 14.45 3.51 4.59
C ALA A 381 13.98 2.06 4.79
N GLY A 382 13.12 1.54 3.90
CA GLY A 382 12.56 0.19 3.99
C GLY A 382 11.18 0.07 3.35
N ASP A 383 10.48 -1.03 3.64
CA ASP A 383 9.21 -1.46 3.05
C ASP A 383 8.00 -1.40 4.01
N ASN A 384 8.09 -0.60 5.08
CA ASN A 384 7.08 -0.56 6.15
C ASN A 384 6.68 0.88 6.55
N ASN A 385 6.11 1.59 5.57
CA ASN A 385 5.83 3.02 5.64
C ASN A 385 4.36 3.35 5.91
N PHE A 386 3.44 2.48 5.50
CA PHE A 386 1.99 2.64 5.69
C PHE A 386 1.48 1.89 6.91
N ARG A 387 0.88 2.62 7.86
CA ARG A 387 0.20 2.12 9.07
C ARG A 387 1.03 1.08 9.83
N ASN A 388 2.33 1.35 9.94
CA ASN A 388 3.26 0.52 10.69
C ASN A 388 3.08 0.76 12.19
N ASP A 389 3.54 -0.17 13.03
CA ASP A 389 3.71 0.08 14.45
C ASP A 389 4.59 1.31 14.70
N TRP A 390 4.28 2.07 15.76
CA TRP A 390 5.03 3.27 16.10
C TRP A 390 6.46 2.99 16.62
N MET A 391 6.83 1.74 16.89
CA MET A 391 8.05 1.40 17.61
C MET A 391 9.25 1.35 16.64
N PRO A 392 10.39 1.96 16.98
CA PRO A 392 11.52 2.02 16.07
C PRO A 392 12.16 0.63 15.84
N ASP A 393 12.58 0.39 14.60
CA ASP A 393 13.16 -0.88 14.14
C ASP A 393 14.69 -0.85 13.93
N SER A 394 15.35 0.31 14.06
CA SER A 394 16.81 0.43 13.90
C SER A 394 17.55 0.38 15.24
N ALA A 395 18.74 -0.22 15.22
CA ALA A 395 19.71 -0.22 16.31
C ALA A 395 20.11 1.18 16.79
N ASP A 396 20.07 2.19 15.92
CA ASP A 396 20.41 3.58 16.26
C ASP A 396 19.49 4.16 17.35
N TYR A 397 18.27 3.61 17.46
CA TYR A 397 17.29 4.00 18.47
C TYR A 397 17.40 3.17 19.75
N GLY A 398 18.25 2.14 19.82
CA GLY A 398 18.53 1.40 21.05
C GLY A 398 19.22 2.30 22.09
N GLY A 399 18.56 2.53 23.22
CA GLY A 399 19.01 3.48 24.25
C GLY A 399 18.67 4.94 23.96
N GLY A 400 17.89 5.20 22.91
CA GLY A 400 17.35 6.52 22.54
C GLY A 400 16.01 6.83 23.21
N ARG A 401 15.15 7.58 22.49
CA ARG A 401 13.76 7.86 22.89
C ARG A 401 12.87 8.28 21.72
N ALA A 402 11.57 8.14 21.89
CA ALA A 402 10.55 8.75 21.05
C ALA A 402 9.89 9.92 21.78
N GLU A 403 9.71 11.04 21.09
CA GLU A 403 9.04 12.24 21.59
C GLU A 403 7.68 12.39 20.87
N PHE A 404 6.61 12.39 21.66
CA PHE A 404 5.22 12.51 21.19
C PHE A 404 4.82 13.98 21.16
N VAL A 405 4.53 14.49 19.97
CA VAL A 405 4.29 15.92 19.73
C VAL A 405 2.87 16.13 19.24
N HIS A 406 2.06 16.78 20.08
CA HIS A 406 0.74 17.25 19.69
C HIS A 406 0.87 18.46 18.77
N LEU A 407 0.25 18.42 17.60
CA LEU A 407 0.20 19.58 16.70
C LEU A 407 -1.01 20.45 16.99
N ASN A 408 -0.86 21.76 16.84
CA ASN A 408 -1.93 22.75 16.90
C ASN A 408 -2.35 23.09 15.46
N TYR A 409 -3.29 22.33 14.90
CA TYR A 409 -3.75 22.58 13.53
C TYR A 409 -4.54 23.90 13.44
N PRO A 410 -4.52 24.60 12.30
CA PRO A 410 -5.36 25.78 12.12
C PRO A 410 -6.85 25.44 12.25
N GLY A 411 -7.50 26.02 13.26
CA GLY A 411 -8.92 25.81 13.53
C GLY A 411 -9.23 24.71 14.55
N ASP A 412 -8.21 24.09 15.16
CA ASP A 412 -8.35 23.26 16.37
C ASP A 412 -8.71 24.07 17.62
#